data_AF-Q14LS4-F1
#
_entry.id   AF-Q14LS4-F1
#
_cell.length_a   1.000
_cell.length_b   1.000
_cell.length_c   1.000
_cell.angle_alpha   90.00
_cell.angle_beta   90.00
_cell.angle_gamma   90.00
#
_symmetry.space_group_name_H-M   'P 1'
#
loop_
_entity.id
_entity.type
_entity.pdbx_description
1 polymer ?
#
loop_
_entity_poly.entity_id
_entity_poly.type
_entity_poly.pdbx_seq_one_letter_code
_entity_poly.pdbx_strand_id
1 'polypeptide(L)'
;MGYDLQQAIIMPGFIDCHVHGGYGKDIEKGTIASFQKFAQVVPQEGITKYCQAMITGSDETLTKILTVYPFTAFNHNIDFFHF
;
A
#
# COMPACT_ATOMS: atom_id res chain seq x y z
N MET A 1 -24.64 3.94 2.94
CA MET A 1 -23.55 4.84 2.46
C MET A 1 -23.08 4.29 1.12
N GLY A 2 -23.76 4.65 0.05
CA GLY A 2 -23.49 4.16 -1.30
C GLY A 2 -24.60 4.60 -2.24
N TYR A 3 -24.27 4.81 -3.51
CA TYR A 3 -25.23 5.17 -4.53
C TYR A 3 -25.62 3.92 -5.32
N ASP A 4 -26.92 3.60 -5.33
CA ASP A 4 -27.45 2.42 -6.02
C ASP A 4 -27.55 2.67 -7.53
N LEU A 5 -26.87 1.83 -8.30
CA LEU A 5 -26.92 1.78 -9.77
C LEU A 5 -27.75 0.60 -10.28
N GLN A 6 -28.68 0.09 -9.48
CA GLN A 6 -29.60 -1.04 -9.71
C GLN A 6 -28.92 -2.42 -9.71
N GLN A 7 -27.76 -2.53 -10.34
CA GLN A 7 -26.99 -3.79 -10.45
C GLN A 7 -25.66 -3.73 -9.69
N ALA A 8 -25.28 -2.55 -9.21
CA ALA A 8 -24.07 -2.30 -8.46
C ALA A 8 -24.28 -1.16 -7.48
N ILE A 9 -23.44 -1.11 -6.44
CA ILE A 9 -23.43 -0.01 -5.48
C ILE A 9 -22.10 0.72 -5.62
N ILE A 10 -22.14 2.02 -5.91
CA ILE A 10 -20.95 2.87 -5.79
C ILE A 10 -20.74 3.14 -4.31
N MET A 11 -19.52 2.89 -3.83
CA MET A 11 -19.07 3.23 -2.48
C MET A 11 -17.80 4.09 -2.55
N PRO A 12 -17.46 4.83 -1.48
CA PRO A 12 -16.12 5.38 -1.33
C PRO A 12 -15.07 4.26 -1.46
N GLY A 13 -13.90 4.60 -2.01
CA GLY A 13 -12.79 3.65 -2.06
C GLY A 13 -12.37 3.21 -0.66
N PHE A 14 -11.96 1.95 -0.55
CA PHE A 14 -11.57 1.35 0.72
C PHE A 14 -10.22 1.89 1.20
N ILE A 15 -10.09 1.93 2.52
CA ILE A 15 -8.85 2.26 3.21
C ILE A 15 -8.35 0.98 3.88
N ASP A 16 -7.21 0.45 3.43
CA ASP A 16 -6.57 -0.68 4.09
C ASP A 16 -5.60 -0.16 5.15
N CYS A 17 -5.97 -0.32 6.42
CA CYS A 17 -5.18 0.21 7.52
C CYS A 17 -3.92 -0.60 7.83
N HIS A 18 -3.71 -1.76 7.21
CA HIS A 18 -2.57 -2.62 7.51
C HIS A 18 -2.28 -3.58 6.36
N VAL A 19 -1.22 -3.30 5.59
CA VAL A 19 -0.78 -4.20 4.52
C VAL A 19 0.74 -4.37 4.48
N HIS A 20 1.21 -5.60 4.29
CA HIS A 20 2.64 -5.93 4.15
C HIS A 20 3.10 -6.06 2.69
N GLY A 21 2.16 -6.22 1.77
CA GLY A 21 2.44 -6.44 0.35
C GLY A 21 1.43 -7.31 -0.35
N GLY A 22 1.74 -7.68 -1.59
CA GLY A 22 0.82 -8.40 -2.45
C GLY A 22 1.33 -8.55 -3.87
N TYR A 23 0.57 -9.30 -4.68
CA TYR A 23 0.81 -9.43 -6.13
C TYR A 23 2.21 -9.98 -6.49
N GLY A 24 2.72 -10.91 -5.67
CA GLY A 24 4.05 -11.50 -5.85
C GLY A 24 5.22 -10.56 -5.54
N LYS A 25 4.95 -9.41 -4.93
CA LYS A 25 5.96 -8.48 -4.44
C LYS A 25 5.89 -8.35 -2.93
N ASP A 26 7.07 -8.47 -2.35
CA ASP A 26 7.31 -8.32 -0.94
C ASP A 26 7.95 -6.94 -0.72
N ILE A 27 7.29 -6.14 0.11
CA ILE A 27 7.63 -4.74 0.37
C ILE A 27 8.75 -4.68 1.42
N GLU A 28 8.90 -5.73 2.23
CA GLU A 28 10.00 -5.94 3.18
C GLU A 28 11.37 -5.98 2.49
N LYS A 29 11.42 -6.21 1.17
CA LYS A 29 12.66 -6.15 0.40
C LYS A 29 13.19 -4.72 0.22
N GLY A 30 12.37 -3.70 0.48
CA GLY A 30 12.75 -2.29 0.36
C GLY A 30 13.20 -1.93 -1.05
N THR A 31 12.42 -2.30 -2.08
CA THR A 31 12.73 -1.98 -3.48
C THR A 31 11.62 -1.12 -4.09
N ILE A 32 11.98 -0.09 -4.86
CA ILE A 32 11.04 0.81 -5.54
C ILE A 32 10.01 0.01 -6.35
N ALA A 33 10.46 -1.03 -7.06
CA ALA A 33 9.60 -1.88 -7.88
C ALA A 33 8.55 -2.66 -7.06
N SER A 34 8.85 -3.06 -5.83
CA SER A 34 7.88 -3.71 -4.95
C SER A 34 6.74 -2.75 -4.59
N PHE A 35 7.08 -1.56 -4.12
CA PHE A 35 6.10 -0.52 -3.76
C PHE A 35 5.26 -0.08 -4.96
N GLN A 36 5.90 0.20 -6.10
CA GLN A 36 5.21 0.62 -7.32
C GLN A 36 4.25 -0.44 -7.83
N LYS A 37 4.68 -1.70 -7.87
CA LYS A 37 3.83 -2.79 -8.34
C LYS A 37 2.60 -2.96 -7.46
N PHE A 38 2.76 -2.90 -6.13
CA PHE A 38 1.65 -2.98 -5.21
C PHE A 38 0.67 -1.81 -5.42
N ALA A 39 1.19 -0.57 -5.42
CA ALA A 39 0.41 0.64 -5.62
C ALA A 39 -0.39 0.70 -6.94
N GLN A 40 0.15 0.11 -8.01
CA GLN A 40 -0.50 0.06 -9.32
C GLN A 40 -1.63 -0.96 -9.39
N VAL A 41 -1.56 -2.04 -8.61
CA VAL A 41 -2.49 -3.18 -8.73
C VAL A 41 -3.58 -3.12 -7.66
N VAL A 42 -3.27 -2.69 -6.45
CA VAL A 42 -4.23 -2.66 -5.33
C VAL A 42 -5.54 -1.90 -5.60
N PRO A 43 -5.59 -0.85 -6.46
CA PRO A 43 -6.86 -0.19 -6.78
C PRO A 43 -7.90 -1.08 -7.47
N GLN A 44 -7.48 -2.18 -8.10
CA GLN A 44 -8.42 -3.13 -8.73
C GLN A 44 -9.34 -3.80 -7.69
N GLU A 45 -8.91 -3.85 -6.42
CA GLU A 45 -9.67 -4.41 -5.29
C GLU A 45 -10.54 -3.34 -4.61
N GLY A 46 -10.61 -2.13 -5.17
CA GLY A 46 -11.35 -0.99 -4.61
C GLY A 46 -10.61 -0.22 -3.51
N ILE A 47 -9.36 -0.58 -3.19
CA ILE A 47 -8.53 0.12 -2.20
C ILE A 47 -7.92 1.38 -2.82
N THR A 48 -8.22 2.54 -2.25
CA THR A 48 -7.74 3.83 -2.76
C THR A 48 -6.72 4.49 -1.84
N LYS A 49 -6.62 4.03 -0.59
CA LYS A 49 -5.64 4.46 0.43
C LYS A 49 -5.22 3.26 1.26
N TYR A 50 -3.97 3.23 1.70
CA TYR A 50 -3.51 2.19 2.61
C TYR A 50 -2.31 2.61 3.46
N CYS A 51 -2.18 1.97 4.62
CA CYS A 51 -1.02 2.09 5.49
C CYS A 51 -0.08 0.90 5.25
N GLN A 52 1.11 1.21 4.76
CA GLN A 52 2.16 0.21 4.61
C GLN A 52 2.71 -0.17 5.99
N ALA A 53 2.57 -1.46 6.35
CA ALA A 53 3.10 -2.03 7.58
C ALA A 53 4.33 -2.90 7.27
N MET A 54 5.34 -2.79 8.14
CA MET A 54 6.53 -3.65 8.11
C MET A 54 6.46 -4.64 9.27
N ILE A 55 6.98 -5.85 9.08
CA ILE A 55 7.23 -6.77 10.19
C ILE A 55 8.51 -6.38 10.94
N THR A 56 8.73 -6.98 12.10
CA THR A 56 9.96 -6.81 12.87
C THR A 56 11.18 -7.21 12.03
N GLY A 57 12.17 -6.31 11.95
CA GLY A 57 13.41 -6.49 11.18
C GLY A 57 14.59 -5.79 11.83
N SER A 58 15.79 -5.97 11.27
CA SER A 58 16.98 -5.25 11.73
C SER A 58 16.90 -3.76 11.39
N ASP A 59 17.61 -2.92 12.16
CA ASP A 59 17.71 -1.47 11.88
C ASP A 59 18.17 -1.19 10.44
N GLU A 60 19.10 -1.98 9.91
CA GLU A 60 19.57 -1.89 8.52
C GLU A 60 18.43 -2.13 7.52
N THR A 61 17.61 -3.16 7.77
CA THR A 61 16.47 -3.51 6.92
C THR A 61 15.44 -2.39 6.93
N LEU A 62 15.05 -1.93 8.12
CA LEU A 62 14.07 -0.86 8.30
C LEU A 62 14.56 0.46 7.68
N THR A 63 15.83 0.81 7.90
CA THR A 63 16.45 2.01 7.31
C THR A 63 16.43 1.98 5.78
N LYS A 64 16.73 0.82 5.18
CA LYS A 64 16.68 0.64 3.73
C LYS A 64 15.27 0.89 3.19
N ILE A 65 14.27 0.30 3.83
CA ILE A 65 12.85 0.46 3.46
C ILE A 65 12.44 1.93 3.56
N LEU A 66 12.72 2.58 4.69
CA LEU A 66 12.42 3.99 4.94
C LEU A 66 13.11 4.93 3.96
N THR A 67 14.29 4.58 3.47
CA THR A 67 15.01 5.38 2.46
C THR A 67 14.32 5.32 1.09
N VAL A 68 13.72 4.18 0.76
CA VAL A 68 13.05 3.96 -0.54
C VAL A 68 11.61 4.49 -0.54
N TYR A 69 10.93 4.42 0.60
CA TYR A 69 9.51 4.77 0.75
C TYR A 69 9.11 6.15 0.18
N PRO A 70 9.84 7.27 0.43
CA PRO A 70 9.46 8.60 -0.04
C PRO A 70 9.37 8.71 -1.56
N PHE A 71 10.24 7.98 -2.29
CA PHE A 71 10.25 7.99 -3.75
C PHE A 71 8.98 7.40 -4.37
N THR A 72 8.28 6.56 -3.62
CA THR A 72 7.04 5.90 -4.07
C THR A 72 5.79 6.50 -3.44
N ALA A 73 5.87 6.98 -2.20
CA ALA A 73 4.73 7.54 -1.47
C ALA A 73 4.25 8.89 -2.03
N PHE A 74 5.14 9.71 -2.61
CA PHE A 74 4.71 11.00 -3.19
C PHE A 74 3.85 10.87 -4.45
N ASN A 75 3.90 9.73 -5.13
CA ASN A 75 3.22 9.51 -6.42
C ASN A 75 2.04 8.53 -6.34
N HIS A 76 1.87 7.87 -5.20
CA HIS A 76 0.89 6.82 -4.99
C HIS A 76 0.25 7.04 -3.62
N ASN A 77 -1.05 6.80 -3.47
CA ASN A 77 -1.85 7.07 -2.27
C ASN A 77 -1.46 6.22 -1.03
N ILE A 78 -0.20 6.24 -0.64
CA ILE A 78 0.43 5.40 0.38
C ILE A 78 0.71 6.25 1.61
N ASP A 79 0.24 5.78 2.76
CA ASP A 79 0.62 6.31 4.07
C ASP A 79 1.53 5.30 4.79
N PHE A 80 2.40 5.79 5.70
CA PHE A 80 3.38 4.96 6.40
C PHE A 80 3.01 4.78 7.86
N PHE A 81 3.11 3.55 8.36
CA PHE A 81 2.96 3.26 9.78
C PHE A 81 4.05 2.27 10.22
N HIS A 82 4.73 2.59 11.33
CA HIS A 82 5.70 1.71 11.97
C HIS A 82 5.27 1.49 13.43
N PHE A 83 5.24 0.24 13.87
CA PHE A 83 4.93 -0.17 15.24
C PHE A 83 6.20 -0.49 16.02
#